data_AF-A0A7X1HH11-F1
#
_entry.id   AF-A0A7X1HH11-F1
#
_cell.length_a   1.000
_cell.length_b   1.000
_cell.length_c   1.000
_cell.angle_alpha   90.00
_cell.angle_beta   90.00
_cell.angle_gamma   90.00
#
_symmetry.space_group_name_H-M   'P 1'
#
loop_
_entity.id
_entity.type
_entity.pdbx_description
1 polymer ?
#
loop_
_entity_poly.entity_id
_entity_poly.type
_entity_poly.pdbx_seq_one_letter_code
_entity_poly.pdbx_strand_id
1 'polypeptide(L)'
;MRFTILATFSALLTYCWFLLKVGQARRTFGVEAPKTAGNADFERIFRVQQNTVEQMVLFLPSLWIFGFYVSDILAGLLGLGWTAARVLYAAETYADAKSRGPGAALTFLIGIILLVGGTVGALLQGG
;
A
#
# COMPACT_ATOMS: atom_id res chain seq x y z
N MET A 1 2.37 -19.07 -8.38
CA MET A 1 1.90 -17.67 -8.22
C MET A 1 0.65 -17.54 -7.34
N ARG A 2 0.30 -18.56 -6.54
CA ARG A 2 -0.91 -18.52 -5.69
C ARG A 2 -0.74 -17.46 -4.59
N PHE A 3 0.42 -17.42 -3.95
CA PHE A 3 0.67 -16.54 -2.81
C PHE A 3 0.80 -15.08 -3.25
N THR A 4 1.42 -14.83 -4.40
CA THR A 4 1.47 -13.52 -5.08
C THR A 4 0.07 -12.99 -5.39
N ILE A 5 -0.83 -13.85 -5.88
CA ILE A 5 -2.24 -13.49 -6.13
C ILE A 5 -2.96 -13.14 -4.83
N LEU A 6 -2.82 -13.96 -3.77
CA LEU A 6 -3.44 -13.70 -2.48
C LEU A 6 -2.95 -12.38 -1.85
N ALA A 7 -1.65 -12.07 -1.97
CA ALA A 7 -1.11 -10.79 -1.54
C ALA A 7 -1.68 -9.61 -2.33
N THR A 8 -1.81 -9.76 -3.66
CA THR A 8 -2.45 -8.74 -4.51
C THR A 8 -3.91 -8.52 -4.11
N PHE A 9 -4.66 -9.60 -3.87
CA PHE A 9 -6.04 -9.54 -3.41
C PHE A 9 -6.17 -8.81 -2.07
N SER A 10 -5.32 -9.14 -1.10
CA SER A 10 -5.30 -8.48 0.22
C SER A 10 -5.05 -6.97 0.10
N ALA A 11 -4.06 -6.56 -0.70
CA ALA A 11 -3.74 -5.15 -0.92
C ALA A 11 -4.91 -4.40 -1.57
N LEU A 12 -5.56 -5.00 -2.58
CA LEU A 12 -6.74 -4.43 -3.24
C LEU A 12 -7.92 -4.30 -2.27
N LEU A 13 -8.16 -5.31 -1.42
CA LEU A 13 -9.21 -5.27 -0.41
C LEU A 13 -8.99 -4.13 0.59
N THR A 14 -7.76 -3.96 1.07
CA THR A 14 -7.39 -2.83 1.95
C THR A 14 -7.58 -1.48 1.25
N TYR A 15 -7.22 -1.37 -0.03
CA TYR A 15 -7.45 -0.14 -0.78
C TYR A 15 -8.95 0.19 -0.96
N CYS A 16 -9.77 -0.81 -1.27
CA CYS A 16 -11.23 -0.67 -1.32
C CYS A 16 -11.79 -0.20 0.04
N TRP A 17 -11.26 -0.72 1.14
CA TRP A 17 -11.63 -0.25 2.47
C TRP A 17 -11.28 1.23 2.70
N PHE A 18 -10.12 1.70 2.23
CA PHE A 18 -9.76 3.12 2.29
C PHE A 18 -10.65 4.00 1.40
N LEU A 19 -11.06 3.53 0.22
CA LEU A 19 -12.05 4.22 -0.62
C LEU A 19 -13.38 4.42 0.12
N LEU A 20 -13.87 3.37 0.79
CA LEU A 20 -15.08 3.45 1.60
C LEU A 20 -14.93 4.44 2.77
N LYS A 21 -13.78 4.45 3.43
CA LYS A 21 -13.47 5.42 4.51
C LYS A 21 -13.50 6.86 4.00
N VAL A 22 -12.93 7.15 2.83
CA VAL A 22 -13.01 8.48 2.21
C VAL A 22 -14.47 8.85 1.91
N GLY A 23 -15.24 7.94 1.31
CA GLY A 23 -16.65 8.17 1.01
C GLY A 23 -17.49 8.49 2.25
N GLN A 24 -17.24 7.78 3.35
CA GLN A 24 -17.84 8.06 4.66
C GLN A 24 -17.41 9.43 5.19
N ALA A 25 -16.10 9.71 5.18
CA ALA A 25 -15.56 10.97 5.68
C ALA A 25 -16.10 12.19 4.92
N ARG A 26 -16.31 12.10 3.61
CA ARG A 26 -16.95 13.18 2.83
C ARG A 26 -18.32 13.56 3.40
N ARG A 27 -19.14 12.57 3.74
CA ARG A 27 -20.47 12.79 4.33
C ARG A 27 -20.35 13.34 5.74
N THR A 28 -19.50 12.73 6.57
CA THR A 28 -19.32 13.13 7.98
C THR A 28 -18.83 14.57 8.14
N PHE A 29 -17.91 15.01 7.28
CA PHE A 29 -17.28 16.32 7.39
C PHE A 29 -17.81 17.35 6.38
N GLY A 30 -18.83 17.01 5.59
CA GLY A 30 -19.44 17.93 4.62
C GLY A 30 -18.51 18.35 3.47
N VAL A 31 -17.58 17.48 3.06
CA VAL A 31 -16.62 17.77 1.99
C VAL A 31 -17.09 17.14 0.67
N GLU A 32 -17.88 17.90 -0.07
CA GLU A 32 -18.40 17.50 -1.38
C GLU A 32 -17.31 17.41 -2.45
N ALA A 33 -17.39 16.41 -3.33
CA ALA A 33 -16.54 16.35 -4.51
C ALA A 33 -16.80 17.59 -5.40
N PRO A 34 -15.77 18.16 -6.07
CA PRO A 34 -14.41 17.66 -6.21
C PRO A 34 -13.44 18.11 -5.10
N LYS A 35 -13.93 18.73 -4.01
CA LYS A 35 -13.04 19.25 -2.96
C LYS A 35 -12.23 18.12 -2.30
N THR A 36 -10.97 18.40 -2.04
CA THR A 36 -10.01 17.51 -1.37
C THR A 36 -9.40 18.14 -0.12
N ALA A 37 -9.91 19.31 0.28
CA ALA A 37 -9.48 20.06 1.46
C ALA A 37 -10.71 20.55 2.24
N GLY A 38 -10.56 20.75 3.54
CA GLY A 38 -11.63 21.16 4.44
C GLY A 38 -11.31 20.82 5.90
N ASN A 39 -11.92 19.76 6.41
CA ASN A 39 -11.65 19.28 7.77
C ASN A 39 -10.32 18.51 7.84
N ALA A 40 -9.51 18.76 8.89
CA ALA A 40 -8.21 18.12 9.05
C ALA A 40 -8.26 16.59 9.13
N ASP A 41 -9.29 16.01 9.76
CA ASP A 41 -9.48 14.56 9.83
C ASP A 41 -9.90 13.97 8.49
N PHE A 42 -10.75 14.69 7.75
CA PHE A 42 -11.05 14.34 6.35
C PHE A 42 -9.78 14.31 5.51
N GLU A 43 -8.94 15.34 5.61
CA GLU A 43 -7.70 15.44 4.84
C GLU A 43 -6.73 14.30 5.18
N ARG A 44 -6.60 13.92 6.46
CA ARG A 44 -5.81 12.74 6.88
C ARG A 44 -6.34 11.46 6.22
N ILE A 45 -7.65 11.20 6.30
CA ILE A 45 -8.28 10.01 5.67
C ILE A 45 -8.07 10.01 4.16
N PHE A 46 -8.27 11.14 3.52
CA PHE A 46 -8.07 11.31 2.08
C PHE A 46 -6.60 11.07 1.67
N ARG A 47 -5.64 11.61 2.43
CA ARG A 47 -4.20 11.41 2.17
C ARG A 47 -3.76 9.97 2.35
N VAL A 48 -4.31 9.24 3.33
CA VAL A 48 -4.03 7.79 3.47
C VAL A 48 -4.45 7.01 2.23
N GLN A 49 -5.65 7.29 1.71
CA GLN A 49 -6.13 6.64 0.49
C GLN A 49 -5.29 7.02 -0.74
N GLN A 50 -4.98 8.30 -0.92
CA GLN A 50 -4.15 8.77 -2.04
C GLN A 50 -2.73 8.19 -1.99
N ASN A 51 -2.06 8.28 -0.84
CA ASN A 51 -0.72 7.72 -0.69
C ASN A 51 -0.72 6.21 -0.90
N THR A 52 -1.79 5.51 -0.50
CA THR A 52 -1.88 4.06 -0.75
C THR A 52 -1.93 3.77 -2.25
N VAL A 53 -2.72 4.50 -3.05
CA VAL A 53 -2.75 4.27 -4.50
C VAL A 53 -1.41 4.59 -5.16
N GLU A 54 -0.72 5.65 -4.74
CA GLU A 54 0.63 5.99 -5.22
C GLU A 54 1.61 4.85 -4.93
N GLN A 55 1.59 4.29 -3.72
CA GLN A 55 2.46 3.17 -3.34
C GLN A 55 2.09 1.87 -4.08
N MET A 56 0.82 1.65 -4.43
CA MET A 56 0.39 0.47 -5.19
C MET A 56 1.01 0.42 -6.59
N VAL A 57 1.25 1.57 -7.23
CA VAL A 57 1.90 1.65 -8.54
C VAL A 57 3.30 1.05 -8.51
N LEU A 58 4.04 1.24 -7.42
CA LEU A 58 5.35 0.61 -7.20
C LEU A 58 5.19 -0.85 -6.73
N PHE A 59 4.34 -1.08 -5.74
CA PHE A 59 4.22 -2.36 -5.05
C PHE A 59 3.76 -3.49 -5.98
N LEU A 60 2.67 -3.30 -6.74
CA LEU A 60 2.09 -4.40 -7.52
C LEU A 60 3.05 -4.93 -8.59
N PRO A 61 3.66 -4.12 -9.46
CA PRO A 61 4.64 -4.64 -10.43
C PRO A 61 5.82 -5.32 -9.74
N SER A 62 6.36 -4.71 -8.67
CA SER A 62 7.49 -5.25 -7.92
C SER A 62 7.18 -6.62 -7.30
N LEU A 63 5.97 -6.77 -6.73
CA LEU A 63 5.49 -8.02 -6.15
C LEU A 63 5.44 -9.14 -7.21
N TRP A 64 4.92 -8.83 -8.40
CA TRP A 64 4.78 -9.82 -9.47
C TRP A 64 6.12 -10.20 -10.09
N ILE A 65 7.01 -9.23 -10.30
CA ILE A 65 8.39 -9.50 -10.76
C ILE A 65 9.10 -10.42 -9.74
N PHE A 66 9.04 -10.08 -8.45
CA PHE A 66 9.66 -10.89 -7.39
C PHE A 66 9.05 -12.29 -7.29
N GLY A 67 7.71 -12.39 -7.33
CA GLY A 67 7.02 -13.67 -7.26
C GLY A 67 7.40 -14.60 -8.42
N PHE A 68 7.62 -14.03 -9.60
CA PHE A 68 7.92 -14.81 -10.81
C PHE A 68 9.37 -15.27 -10.83
N TYR A 69 10.31 -14.33 -10.61
CA TYR A 69 11.72 -14.59 -10.79
C TYR A 69 12.46 -14.98 -9.50
N VAL A 70 11.85 -14.88 -8.32
CA VAL A 70 12.53 -15.19 -7.05
C VAL A 70 11.77 -16.27 -6.28
N SER A 71 10.58 -15.96 -5.77
CA SER A 71 9.79 -16.92 -4.99
C SER A 71 8.36 -16.45 -4.75
N ASP A 72 7.40 -17.26 -5.17
CA ASP A 72 5.97 -17.02 -4.93
C ASP A 72 5.64 -16.94 -3.43
N ILE A 73 6.21 -17.81 -2.60
CA ILE A 73 5.95 -17.85 -1.15
C ILE A 73 6.46 -16.57 -0.48
N LEU A 74 7.70 -16.17 -0.77
CA LEU A 74 8.29 -14.97 -0.20
C LEU A 74 7.58 -13.70 -0.68
N ALA A 75 7.18 -13.65 -1.97
CA ALA A 75 6.33 -12.57 -2.48
C ALA A 75 5.03 -12.47 -1.67
N GLY A 76 4.37 -13.59 -1.40
CA GLY A 76 3.18 -13.63 -0.54
C GLY A 76 3.40 -13.03 0.85
N LEU A 77 4.46 -13.47 1.54
CA LEU A 77 4.79 -12.98 2.88
C LEU A 77 5.10 -11.48 2.89
N LEU A 78 5.94 -11.02 1.96
CA LEU A 78 6.28 -9.60 1.81
C LEU A 78 5.04 -8.77 1.45
N GLY A 79 4.18 -9.27 0.57
CA GLY A 79 2.96 -8.57 0.18
C GLY A 79 1.91 -8.46 1.30
N LEU A 80 1.79 -9.48 2.15
CA LEU A 80 0.98 -9.38 3.38
C LEU A 80 1.61 -8.40 4.37
N GLY A 81 2.94 -8.41 4.53
CA GLY A 81 3.66 -7.44 5.34
C GLY A 81 3.48 -6.00 4.86
N TRP A 82 3.51 -5.78 3.54
CA TRP A 82 3.23 -4.48 2.93
C TRP A 82 1.80 -4.02 3.23
N THR A 83 0.83 -4.94 3.11
CA THR A 83 -0.58 -4.65 3.43
C THR A 83 -0.75 -4.26 4.90
N ALA A 84 -0.10 -4.99 5.82
CA ALA A 84 -0.08 -4.65 7.24
C ALA A 84 0.56 -3.28 7.51
N ALA A 85 1.67 -2.96 6.81
CA ALA A 85 2.32 -1.66 6.89
C ALA A 85 1.40 -0.51 6.45
N ARG A 86 0.54 -0.73 5.44
CA ARG A 86 -0.47 0.26 5.02
C ARG A 86 -1.56 0.48 6.07
N VAL A 87 -1.99 -0.57 6.75
CA VAL A 87 -2.96 -0.46 7.85
C VAL A 87 -2.34 0.28 9.03
N LEU A 88 -1.08 -0.01 9.36
CA LEU A 88 -0.34 0.72 10.41
C LEU A 88 -0.16 2.19 10.04
N TYR A 89 0.27 2.48 8.82
CA TYR A 89 0.40 3.86 8.31
C TYR A 89 -0.92 4.63 8.40
N ALA A 90 -2.04 3.98 8.07
CA ALA A 90 -3.36 4.57 8.22
C ALA A 90 -3.68 4.91 9.68
N ALA A 91 -3.46 3.97 10.61
CA ALA A 91 -3.69 4.18 12.03
C ALA A 91 -2.84 5.33 12.61
N GLU A 92 -1.54 5.36 12.25
CA GLU A 92 -0.62 6.44 12.63
C GLU A 92 -1.10 7.79 12.12
N THR A 93 -1.47 7.86 10.83
CA THR A 93 -1.89 9.12 10.19
C THR A 93 -3.23 9.62 10.74
N TYR A 94 -4.13 8.73 11.13
CA TYR A 94 -5.40 9.09 11.76
C TYR A 94 -5.21 9.63 13.18
N ALA A 95 -4.21 9.13 13.92
CA ALA A 95 -3.90 9.61 15.26
C ALA A 95 -3.13 10.93 15.23
N ASP A 96 -2.02 11.01 14.50
CA ASP A 96 -1.23 12.23 14.32
C ASP A 96 -0.36 12.16 13.06
N ALA A 97 -0.62 13.05 12.09
CA ALA A 97 0.13 13.15 10.84
C ALA A 97 1.60 13.57 11.02
N LYS A 98 2.00 14.11 12.18
CA LYS A 98 3.41 14.47 12.47
C LYS A 98 4.24 13.28 12.97
N SER A 99 3.61 12.16 13.29
CA SER A 99 4.31 10.92 13.60
C SER A 99 5.10 10.48 12.37
N ARG A 100 6.45 10.42 12.49
CA ARG A 100 7.30 9.77 11.48
C ARG A 100 7.04 8.27 11.55
N GLY A 101 5.99 7.86 10.84
CA GLY A 101 5.32 6.59 11.03
C GLY A 101 6.15 5.38 10.59
N PRO A 102 6.45 4.43 11.49
CA PRO A 102 7.07 3.16 11.11
C PRO A 102 6.33 2.43 9.98
N GLY A 103 5.01 2.63 9.84
CA GLY A 103 4.24 2.11 8.70
C GLY A 103 4.72 2.61 7.33
N ALA A 104 5.05 3.89 7.19
CA ALA A 104 5.54 4.46 5.93
C ALA A 104 6.92 3.90 5.55
N ALA A 105 7.85 3.85 6.53
CA ALA A 105 9.18 3.30 6.32
C ALA A 105 9.14 1.81 5.95
N LEU A 106 8.30 1.03 6.63
CA LEU A 106 8.13 -0.39 6.33
C LEU A 106 7.52 -0.62 4.95
N THR A 107 6.52 0.19 4.56
CA THR A 107 5.93 0.15 3.21
C THR A 107 7.02 0.33 2.14
N PHE A 108 7.86 1.35 2.31
CA PHE A 108 8.92 1.67 1.36
C PHE A 108 10.00 0.57 1.32
N LEU A 109 10.46 0.11 2.48
CA LEU A 109 11.48 -0.94 2.57
C LEU A 109 11.02 -2.22 1.86
N ILE A 110 9.79 -2.67 2.10
CA ILE A 110 9.25 -3.86 1.43
C ILE A 110 9.15 -3.63 -0.09
N GLY A 111 8.71 -2.44 -0.52
CA GLY A 111 8.66 -2.09 -1.94
C GLY A 111 10.03 -2.19 -2.62
N ILE A 112 11.09 -1.68 -1.98
CA ILE A 112 12.46 -1.77 -2.51
C ILE A 112 12.98 -3.20 -2.54
N ILE A 113 12.73 -3.99 -1.49
CA ILE A 113 13.12 -5.41 -1.44
C ILE A 113 12.49 -6.18 -2.60
N LEU A 114 11.17 -5.97 -2.84
CA LEU A 114 10.46 -6.62 -3.94
C LEU A 114 11.01 -6.16 -5.30
N LEU A 115 11.19 -4.86 -5.50
CA LEU A 115 11.64 -4.32 -6.78
C LEU A 115 13.05 -4.79 -7.13
N VAL A 116 14.01 -4.55 -6.22
CA VAL A 116 15.42 -4.86 -6.46
C VAL A 116 15.62 -6.36 -6.49
N GLY A 117 15.07 -7.09 -5.53
CA GLY A 117 15.18 -8.54 -5.47
C GLY A 117 14.58 -9.21 -6.71
N GLY A 118 13.41 -8.75 -7.15
CA GLY A 118 12.75 -9.26 -8.35
C GLY A 118 13.55 -8.96 -9.62
N THR A 119 14.08 -7.75 -9.74
CA THR A 119 14.90 -7.34 -10.90
C THR A 119 16.19 -8.14 -10.97
N VAL A 120 16.89 -8.33 -9.85
CA VAL A 120 18.10 -9.16 -9.78
C VAL A 120 17.78 -10.61 -10.13
N GLY A 121 16.69 -11.17 -9.59
CA GLY A 121 16.23 -12.52 -9.95
C GLY A 121 15.99 -12.68 -11.46
N ALA A 122 15.36 -11.68 -12.08
CA ALA A 122 15.11 -11.67 -13.52
C ALA A 122 16.40 -11.68 -14.35
N LEU A 123 17.39 -10.88 -13.93
CA LEU A 123 18.70 -10.81 -14.60
C LEU A 123 19.49 -12.13 -14.47
N LEU A 124 19.43 -12.78 -13.30
CA LEU A 124 20.18 -14.01 -13.05
C LEU A 124 19.57 -15.25 -13.71
N GLN A 125 18.26 -15.26 -13.99
CA GLN A 125 17.59 -16.36 -14.70
C GLN A 125 17.56 -16.16 -16.23
N GLY A 126 17.91 -14.97 -16.71
CA GLY A 126 17.88 -14.61 -18.14
C GLY A 126 19.11 -15.00 -18.95
N GLY A 127 19.89 -16.01 -18.53
CA GLY A 127 21.12 -16.47 -19.19
C GLY A 127 21.12 -17.96 -19.50
#